data_AF-A0A3D2L9L7-F1
#
_entry.id   AF-A0A3D2L9L7-F1
#
_cell.length_a   1.000
_cell.length_b   1.000
_cell.length_c   1.000
_cell.angle_alpha   90.00
_cell.angle_beta   90.00
_cell.angle_gamma   90.00
#
_symmetry.space_group_name_H-M   'P 1'
#
loop_
_entity.id
_entity.type
_entity.pdbx_description
1 polymer ?
#
loop_
_entity_poly.entity_id
_entity_poly.type
_entity_poly.pdbx_seq_one_letter_code
_entity_poly.pdbx_strand_id
1 'polypeptide(L)'
;MKLMTSLAASAAAFVLAGCSNGADDAPRPVFPDAEPATQFTRAYSMTESPDGQVRVFAKENGDETWLYEVRRDGKAWGEPARLEFPSKSILVGPSFNPVDGTLLFASDAEMPQWPGRKDLNIWQVELVDGEWGQPEPLSGDVNTGANETMAVVSADGLMVYTSNKSGSYNLADARRDDEGNWIKQRDLEEVNDFRTNDHLALTADGRTLFFYSHRAPKIGIVDIWISSRQEDGTWDAPRNPGEPLNSAGIDYGPGLSADGKTLFFSREGDLFQIPVSVVLVGDPDA
;
A
#
# COMPACT_ATOMS: atom_id res chain seq x y z
N MET A 1 -46.42 -45.21 37.35
CA MET A 1 -46.00 -43.82 37.64
C MET A 1 -44.59 -43.66 37.09
N LYS A 2 -44.46 -42.89 35.99
CA LYS A 2 -43.29 -42.39 35.23
C LYS A 2 -41.94 -43.13 35.28
N LEU A 3 -41.55 -43.69 34.13
CA LEU A 3 -40.14 -43.87 33.73
C LEU A 3 -39.47 -42.50 33.60
N MET A 4 -38.25 -42.35 34.13
CA MET A 4 -37.35 -41.24 33.82
C MET A 4 -36.11 -41.80 33.11
N THR A 5 -36.05 -41.55 31.81
CA THR A 5 -34.86 -41.67 30.97
C THR A 5 -33.99 -40.44 31.18
N SER A 6 -32.75 -40.63 31.64
CA SER A 6 -31.73 -39.59 31.68
C SER A 6 -30.93 -39.66 30.36
N LEU A 7 -31.04 -38.60 29.55
CA LEU A 7 -30.13 -38.34 28.42
C LEU A 7 -28.94 -37.55 28.97
N ALA A 8 -27.73 -38.12 28.93
CA ALA A 8 -26.50 -37.36 29.13
C ALA A 8 -26.07 -36.78 27.78
N ALA A 9 -26.21 -35.46 27.61
CA ALA A 9 -25.66 -34.74 26.48
C ALA A 9 -24.15 -34.52 26.71
N SER A 10 -23.32 -35.15 25.89
CA SER A 10 -21.87 -34.94 25.89
C SER A 10 -21.57 -33.66 25.11
N ALA A 11 -21.32 -32.56 25.81
CA ALA A 11 -20.84 -31.33 25.20
C ALA A 11 -19.33 -31.48 24.95
N ALA A 12 -18.95 -31.66 23.68
CA ALA A 12 -17.56 -31.57 23.26
C ALA A 12 -17.16 -30.08 23.24
N ALA A 13 -16.41 -29.63 24.24
CA ALA A 13 -15.77 -28.32 24.23
C ALA A 13 -14.57 -28.37 23.28
N PHE A 14 -14.73 -27.81 22.07
CA PHE A 14 -13.59 -27.40 21.26
C PHE A 14 -13.00 -26.14 21.90
N VAL A 15 -11.92 -26.29 22.65
CA VAL A 15 -11.07 -25.16 23.02
C VAL A 15 -10.11 -24.96 21.85
N LEU A 16 -10.42 -23.97 21.00
CA LEU A 16 -9.45 -23.39 20.09
C LEU A 16 -8.33 -22.80 20.94
N ALA A 17 -7.14 -23.41 20.86
CA ALA A 17 -5.93 -22.84 21.42
C ALA A 17 -5.52 -21.64 20.55
N GLY A 18 -6.14 -20.49 20.77
CA GLY A 18 -5.62 -19.21 20.32
C GLY A 18 -4.50 -18.78 21.24
N CYS A 19 -3.25 -19.04 20.86
CA CYS A 19 -2.13 -18.33 21.45
C CYS A 19 -2.11 -16.92 20.83
N SER A 20 -2.88 -15.97 21.39
CA SER A 20 -2.62 -14.56 21.12
C SER A 20 -1.40 -14.15 21.95
N ASN A 21 -0.28 -13.89 21.28
CA ASN A 21 0.84 -13.19 21.89
C ASN A 21 0.44 -11.71 21.92
N GLY A 22 -0.40 -11.33 22.89
CA GLY A 22 -1.13 -10.04 22.93
C GLY A 22 -0.30 -8.74 22.94
N ALA A 23 1.02 -8.79 22.76
CA ALA A 23 1.87 -7.64 22.49
C ALA A 23 2.39 -7.59 21.04
N ASP A 24 2.51 -8.73 20.35
CA ASP A 24 3.03 -8.84 18.97
C ASP A 24 1.99 -8.50 17.90
N ASP A 25 0.71 -8.47 18.28
CA ASP A 25 -0.40 -8.26 17.35
C ASP A 25 -0.88 -6.79 17.26
N ALA A 26 -0.31 -5.89 18.06
CA ALA A 26 -0.69 -4.47 18.06
C ALA A 26 0.16 -3.65 17.07
N PRO A 27 -0.41 -2.59 16.44
CA PRO A 27 0.36 -1.60 15.71
C PRO A 27 1.49 -1.00 16.54
N ARG A 28 2.67 -0.87 15.94
CA ARG A 28 3.85 -0.27 16.57
C ARG A 28 4.41 0.85 15.70
N PRO A 29 4.88 1.98 16.26
CA PRO A 29 5.55 3.01 15.46
C PRO A 29 6.77 2.43 14.72
N VAL A 30 6.97 2.84 13.47
CA VAL A 30 8.20 2.53 12.71
C VAL A 30 9.37 3.35 13.27
N PHE A 31 9.11 4.60 13.64
CA PHE A 31 10.08 5.52 14.24
C PHE A 31 9.59 5.93 15.65
N PRO A 32 9.84 5.12 16.70
CA PRO A 32 9.29 5.37 18.03
C PRO A 32 9.79 6.64 18.71
N ASP A 33 10.95 7.16 18.28
CA ASP A 33 11.58 8.36 18.83
C ASP A 33 11.35 9.61 17.96
N ALA A 34 10.54 9.51 16.90
CA ALA A 34 10.23 10.65 16.04
C ALA A 34 9.27 11.64 16.73
N GLU A 35 9.41 12.92 16.40
CA GLU A 35 8.41 13.92 16.77
C GLU A 35 7.06 13.57 16.13
N PRO A 36 5.95 13.66 16.87
CA PRO A 36 4.62 13.35 16.34
C PRO A 36 4.29 14.17 15.10
N ALA A 37 3.64 13.52 14.12
CA ALA A 37 3.17 14.19 12.94
C ALA A 37 2.17 15.31 13.27
N THR A 38 2.21 16.35 12.45
CA THR A 38 1.17 17.38 12.38
C THR A 38 0.44 17.23 11.05
N GLN A 39 -0.65 17.98 10.86
CA GLN A 39 -1.35 18.04 9.56
C GLN A 39 -0.47 18.48 8.37
N PHE A 40 0.75 18.98 8.62
CA PHE A 40 1.71 19.46 7.62
C PHE A 40 2.96 18.60 7.48
N THR A 41 3.11 17.56 8.30
CA THR A 41 4.36 16.77 8.41
C THR A 41 4.12 15.26 8.40
N ARG A 42 3.00 14.85 7.80
CA ARG A 42 2.55 13.44 7.75
C ARG A 42 3.49 12.59 6.93
N ALA A 43 3.70 11.35 7.35
CA ALA A 43 4.48 10.32 6.67
C ALA A 43 3.60 9.10 6.36
N TYR A 44 3.74 8.53 5.18
CA TYR A 44 2.85 7.47 4.67
C TYR A 44 3.48 6.68 3.52
N SER A 45 2.81 5.60 3.11
CA SER A 45 3.18 4.75 1.96
C SER A 45 4.63 4.27 2.01
N MET A 46 5.01 3.59 3.10
CA MET A 46 6.35 3.00 3.23
C MET A 46 6.45 1.66 2.49
N THR A 47 7.45 1.51 1.65
CA THR A 47 7.79 0.26 0.95
C THR A 47 9.20 -0.21 1.32
N GLU A 48 9.52 -1.48 1.10
CA GLU A 48 10.83 -2.07 1.36
C GLU A 48 11.36 -2.77 0.11
N SER A 49 12.65 -2.60 -0.18
CA SER A 49 13.33 -3.20 -1.34
C SER A 49 13.32 -4.72 -1.27
N PRO A 50 13.32 -5.45 -2.39
CA PRO A 50 13.23 -6.92 -2.38
C PRO A 50 14.32 -7.63 -1.56
N ASP A 51 15.50 -7.01 -1.40
CA ASP A 51 16.61 -7.50 -0.58
C ASP A 51 16.51 -7.13 0.91
N GLY A 52 15.47 -6.37 1.30
CA GLY A 52 15.21 -5.94 2.66
C GLY A 52 16.23 -4.94 3.22
N GLN A 53 16.97 -4.23 2.36
CA GLN A 53 18.05 -3.30 2.75
C GLN A 53 17.65 -1.84 2.72
N VAL A 54 16.63 -1.46 1.95
CA VAL A 54 16.21 -0.07 1.77
C VAL A 54 14.70 0.03 2.02
N ARG A 55 14.28 1.02 2.79
CA ARG A 55 12.88 1.45 2.87
C ARG A 55 12.73 2.82 2.26
N VAL A 56 11.62 3.06 1.57
CA VAL A 56 11.29 4.38 1.02
C VAL A 56 9.88 4.75 1.45
N PHE A 57 9.65 5.99 1.84
CA PHE A 57 8.34 6.50 2.25
C PHE A 57 8.15 7.95 1.83
N ALA A 58 6.90 8.40 1.71
CA ALA A 58 6.57 9.79 1.45
C ALA A 58 6.41 10.55 2.77
N LYS A 59 6.88 11.81 2.81
CA LYS A 59 6.69 12.71 3.95
C LYS A 59 6.41 14.13 3.49
N GLU A 60 5.38 14.73 4.08
CA GLU A 60 4.97 16.10 3.84
C GLU A 60 5.87 17.10 4.58
N ASN A 61 5.98 18.29 3.99
CA ASN A 61 6.59 19.47 4.58
C ASN A 61 5.82 20.72 4.14
N GLY A 62 4.69 20.97 4.77
CA GLY A 62 3.75 22.01 4.34
C GLY A 62 3.07 21.62 3.03
N ASP A 63 3.25 22.43 2.00
CA ASP A 63 2.66 22.20 0.66
C ASP A 63 3.54 21.30 -0.24
N GLU A 64 4.72 20.91 0.25
CA GLU A 64 5.62 20.00 -0.45
C GLU A 64 5.50 18.57 0.08
N THR A 65 5.78 17.58 -0.77
CA THR A 65 5.95 16.19 -0.35
C THR A 65 7.19 15.61 -1.00
N TRP A 66 8.01 14.96 -0.20
CA TRP A 66 9.28 14.37 -0.64
C TRP A 66 9.33 12.89 -0.29
N LEU A 67 10.12 12.12 -1.03
CA LEU A 67 10.46 10.76 -0.64
C LEU A 67 11.70 10.76 0.25
N TYR A 68 11.70 9.87 1.23
CA TYR A 68 12.83 9.63 2.11
C TYR A 68 13.19 8.16 2.04
N GLU A 69 14.49 7.87 1.92
CA GLU A 69 15.02 6.53 2.07
C GLU A 69 15.56 6.29 3.48
N VAL A 70 15.52 5.04 3.91
CA VAL A 70 16.18 4.56 5.12
C VAL A 70 16.95 3.31 4.75
N ARG A 71 18.24 3.29 5.05
CA ARG A 71 19.12 2.17 4.73
C ARG A 71 19.39 1.33 5.95
N ARG A 72 19.43 0.02 5.77
CA ARG A 72 19.75 -0.94 6.82
C ARG A 72 21.25 -1.02 7.04
N ASP A 73 21.67 -0.97 8.29
CA ASP A 73 23.05 -1.25 8.71
C ASP A 73 23.05 -2.43 9.69
N GLY A 74 23.40 -3.61 9.19
CA GLY A 74 23.28 -4.87 9.90
C GLY A 74 21.84 -5.16 10.34
N LYS A 75 21.57 -5.03 11.65
CA LYS A 75 20.22 -5.26 12.22
C LYS A 75 19.44 -3.97 12.46
N ALA A 76 20.07 -2.81 12.36
CA ALA A 76 19.46 -1.52 12.62
C ALA A 76 19.05 -0.84 11.31
N TRP A 77 18.09 0.06 11.40
CA TRP A 77 17.77 1.02 10.35
C TRP A 77 18.48 2.34 10.65
N GLY A 78 19.04 2.98 9.63
CA GLY A 78 19.66 4.30 9.74
C GLY A 78 18.63 5.43 9.87
N GLU A 79 19.12 6.67 9.77
CA GLU A 79 18.26 7.86 9.74
C GLU A 79 17.64 8.07 8.35
N PRO A 80 16.42 8.63 8.25
CA PRO A 80 15.82 9.01 6.99
C PRO A 80 16.63 10.06 6.22
N ALA A 81 16.92 9.79 4.95
CA ALA A 81 17.57 10.72 4.03
C ALA A 81 16.61 11.07 2.88
N ARG A 82 16.48 12.36 2.59
CA ARG A 82 15.63 12.86 1.49
C ARG A 82 16.20 12.43 0.13
N LEU A 83 15.33 11.96 -0.76
CA LEU A 83 15.66 11.65 -2.15
C LEU A 83 15.44 12.88 -3.04
N GLU A 84 16.39 13.15 -3.93
CA GLU A 84 16.36 14.28 -4.88
C GLU A 84 15.97 13.83 -6.30
N PHE A 85 14.83 13.16 -6.42
CA PHE A 85 14.28 12.79 -7.72
C PHE A 85 13.63 13.98 -8.42
N PRO A 86 13.55 13.97 -9.78
CA PRO A 86 12.92 15.05 -10.53
C PRO A 86 11.53 15.33 -9.98
N SER A 87 11.27 16.59 -9.63
CA SER A 87 9.99 17.09 -9.11
C SER A 87 10.00 18.62 -9.11
N LYS A 88 8.83 19.23 -8.99
CA LYS A 88 8.66 20.65 -8.67
C LYS A 88 8.40 20.81 -7.17
N SER A 89 7.52 19.99 -6.62
CA SER A 89 7.09 20.06 -5.21
C SER A 89 6.53 18.76 -4.64
N ILE A 90 6.25 17.75 -5.48
CA ILE A 90 5.52 16.56 -5.04
C ILE A 90 6.22 15.30 -5.57
N LEU A 91 6.64 14.44 -4.63
CA LEU A 91 6.98 13.05 -4.84
C LEU A 91 6.16 12.18 -3.88
N VAL A 92 5.41 11.21 -4.40
CA VAL A 92 4.49 10.37 -3.62
C VAL A 92 4.46 8.93 -4.11
N GLY A 93 3.84 8.05 -3.33
CA GLY A 93 3.52 6.68 -3.74
C GLY A 93 4.71 5.79 -4.10
N PRO A 94 5.78 5.75 -3.29
CA PRO A 94 6.89 4.87 -3.57
C PRO A 94 6.45 3.40 -3.46
N SER A 95 6.83 2.57 -4.43
CA SER A 95 6.58 1.13 -4.41
C SER A 95 7.69 0.38 -5.13
N PHE A 96 8.34 -0.56 -4.45
CA PHE A 96 9.29 -1.45 -5.13
C PHE A 96 8.57 -2.52 -5.93
N ASN A 97 8.99 -2.71 -7.17
CA ASN A 97 8.65 -3.88 -7.96
C ASN A 97 9.35 -5.12 -7.35
N PRO A 98 8.60 -6.15 -6.90
CA PRO A 98 9.18 -7.31 -6.24
C PRO A 98 10.02 -8.19 -7.18
N VAL A 99 9.92 -8.00 -8.50
CA VAL A 99 10.62 -8.82 -9.50
C VAL A 99 12.03 -8.31 -9.77
N ASP A 100 12.16 -7.02 -10.07
CA ASP A 100 13.41 -6.42 -10.54
C ASP A 100 13.98 -5.36 -9.58
N GLY A 101 13.27 -5.02 -8.50
CA GLY A 101 13.71 -4.03 -7.53
C GLY A 101 13.62 -2.58 -8.00
N THR A 102 13.02 -2.33 -9.17
CA THR A 102 12.73 -0.97 -9.63
C THR A 102 11.79 -0.28 -8.65
N LEU A 103 12.11 0.95 -8.25
CA LEU A 103 11.20 1.79 -7.47
C LEU A 103 10.28 2.57 -8.41
N LEU A 104 8.96 2.36 -8.27
CA LEU A 104 7.93 3.20 -8.85
C LEU A 104 7.57 4.33 -7.88
N PHE A 105 7.22 5.50 -8.39
CA PHE A 105 6.72 6.63 -7.62
C PHE A 105 5.99 7.61 -8.54
N ALA A 106 5.20 8.53 -7.99
CA ALA A 106 4.65 9.63 -8.77
C ALA A 106 5.33 10.96 -8.49
N SER A 107 5.45 11.77 -9.54
CA SER A 107 6.12 13.07 -9.54
C SER A 107 5.35 14.11 -10.34
N ASP A 108 5.41 15.36 -9.89
CA ASP A 108 4.94 16.57 -10.60
C ASP A 108 6.01 17.18 -11.51
N ALA A 109 7.10 16.44 -11.76
CA ALA A 109 8.12 16.78 -12.75
C ALA A 109 7.52 16.98 -14.15
N GLU A 110 8.20 17.80 -14.94
CA GLU A 110 7.76 18.08 -16.30
C GLU A 110 7.89 16.84 -17.19
N MET A 111 6.77 16.46 -17.82
CA MET A 111 6.73 15.38 -18.80
C MET A 111 7.16 15.92 -20.17
N PRO A 112 8.13 15.28 -20.86
CA PRO A 112 8.59 15.71 -22.18
C PRO A 112 7.46 15.83 -23.22
N GLN A 113 6.49 14.92 -23.19
CA GLN A 113 5.34 14.94 -24.09
C GLN A 113 4.30 16.04 -23.76
N TRP A 114 4.32 16.58 -22.53
CA TRP A 114 3.31 17.51 -22.02
C TRP A 114 3.95 18.68 -21.24
N PRO A 115 4.72 19.53 -21.94
CA PRO A 115 5.42 20.63 -21.28
C PRO A 115 4.45 21.59 -20.59
N GLY A 116 4.87 22.11 -19.43
CA GLY A 116 4.13 23.09 -18.64
C GLY A 116 2.95 22.57 -17.81
N ARG A 117 2.57 21.29 -17.90
CA ARG A 117 1.51 20.73 -17.03
C ARG A 117 2.02 20.47 -15.60
N LYS A 118 1.09 20.27 -14.68
CA LYS A 118 1.34 20.11 -13.22
C LYS A 118 0.70 18.84 -12.66
N ASP A 119 0.24 17.96 -13.52
CA ASP A 119 -0.27 16.66 -13.15
C ASP A 119 0.83 15.77 -12.59
N LEU A 120 0.42 14.84 -11.72
CA LEU A 120 1.27 13.76 -11.24
C LEU A 120 1.32 12.66 -12.28
N ASN A 121 2.52 12.19 -12.60
CA ASN A 121 2.74 11.05 -13.48
C ASN A 121 3.53 9.99 -12.72
N ILE A 122 3.41 8.73 -13.11
CA ILE A 122 4.20 7.63 -12.54
C ILE A 122 5.55 7.56 -13.26
N TRP A 123 6.60 7.50 -12.46
CA TRP A 123 8.01 7.38 -12.80
C TRP A 123 8.58 6.10 -12.19
N GLN A 124 9.72 5.69 -12.71
CA GLN A 124 10.47 4.54 -12.25
C GLN A 124 11.97 4.86 -12.14
N VAL A 125 12.67 4.21 -11.22
CA VAL A 125 14.12 4.31 -11.07
C VAL A 125 14.69 3.01 -10.54
N GLU A 126 15.82 2.58 -11.10
CA GLU A 126 16.54 1.39 -10.63
C GLU A 126 17.43 1.72 -9.42
N LEU A 127 17.61 0.74 -8.53
CA LEU A 127 18.61 0.76 -7.47
C LEU A 127 19.68 -0.28 -7.81
N VAL A 128 20.84 0.16 -8.27
CA VAL A 128 21.92 -0.72 -8.74
C VAL A 128 23.13 -0.54 -7.83
N ASP A 129 23.62 -1.64 -7.26
CA ASP A 129 24.77 -1.64 -6.34
C ASP A 129 24.64 -0.63 -5.17
N GLY A 130 23.40 -0.38 -4.73
CA GLY A 130 23.08 0.55 -3.66
C GLY A 130 22.95 2.02 -4.10
N GLU A 131 23.15 2.33 -5.37
CA GLU A 131 23.02 3.68 -5.92
C GLU A 131 21.76 3.82 -6.78
N TRP A 132 21.07 4.95 -6.66
CA TRP A 132 19.90 5.26 -7.47
C TRP A 132 20.33 5.63 -8.89
N GLY A 133 19.69 5.02 -9.88
CA GLY A 133 19.84 5.38 -11.29
C GLY A 133 19.17 6.72 -11.62
N GLN A 134 19.02 6.98 -12.92
CA GLN A 134 18.27 8.13 -13.41
C GLN A 134 16.78 7.80 -13.46
N PRO A 135 15.90 8.56 -12.79
CA PRO A 135 14.47 8.33 -12.90
C PRO A 135 13.91 8.70 -14.27
N GLU A 136 12.96 7.90 -14.75
CA GLU A 136 12.29 8.09 -16.04
C GLU A 136 10.77 7.88 -15.87
N PRO A 137 9.91 8.62 -16.60
CA PRO A 137 8.48 8.38 -16.58
C PRO A 137 8.15 7.02 -17.21
N LEU A 138 7.07 6.37 -16.78
CA LEU A 138 6.62 5.13 -17.42
C LEU A 138 6.31 5.36 -18.90
N SER A 139 6.79 4.44 -19.75
CA SER A 139 6.37 4.33 -21.15
C SER A 139 5.02 3.64 -21.27
N GLY A 140 4.30 3.89 -22.36
CA GLY A 140 2.96 3.35 -22.62
C GLY A 140 1.84 4.35 -22.42
N ASP A 141 0.67 3.88 -22.00
CA ASP A 141 -0.57 4.68 -21.93
C ASP A 141 -1.11 4.86 -20.50
N VAL A 142 -0.35 4.42 -19.50
CA VAL A 142 -0.67 4.60 -18.08
C VAL A 142 -0.70 6.08 -17.70
N ASN A 143 0.34 6.83 -18.04
CA ASN A 143 0.36 8.28 -17.87
C ASN A 143 -0.52 8.91 -18.95
N THR A 144 -1.40 9.84 -18.58
CA THR A 144 -2.46 10.35 -19.47
C THR A 144 -2.60 11.87 -19.51
N GLY A 145 -1.83 12.59 -18.68
CA GLY A 145 -1.99 14.03 -18.47
C GLY A 145 -3.13 14.39 -17.52
N ALA A 146 -3.70 13.38 -16.87
CA ALA A 146 -4.44 13.47 -15.61
C ALA A 146 -3.46 13.09 -14.48
N ASN A 147 -3.91 13.07 -13.22
CA ASN A 147 -3.05 12.58 -12.14
C ASN A 147 -3.08 11.07 -12.11
N GLU A 148 -1.91 10.47 -12.32
CA GLU A 148 -1.58 9.10 -12.02
C GLU A 148 -0.55 9.08 -10.87
N THR A 149 -0.88 8.38 -9.78
CA THR A 149 -0.15 8.53 -8.51
C THR A 149 0.48 7.24 -8.02
N MET A 150 -0.28 6.43 -7.31
CA MET A 150 0.20 5.20 -6.69
C MET A 150 0.26 4.10 -7.73
N ALA A 151 1.33 3.31 -7.75
CA ALA A 151 1.45 2.14 -8.60
C ALA A 151 2.12 1.01 -7.80
N VAL A 152 1.53 -0.17 -7.83
CA VAL A 152 2.03 -1.37 -7.15
C VAL A 152 2.08 -2.53 -8.12
N VAL A 153 3.14 -3.34 -8.06
CA VAL A 153 3.38 -4.43 -9.00
C VAL A 153 3.43 -5.76 -8.26
N SER A 154 2.81 -6.79 -8.83
CA SER A 154 2.94 -8.17 -8.35
C SER A 154 3.97 -8.95 -9.17
N ALA A 155 4.41 -10.09 -8.64
CA ALA A 155 5.37 -10.97 -9.28
C ALA A 155 4.88 -11.57 -10.61
N ASP A 156 3.56 -11.60 -10.85
CA ASP A 156 2.98 -12.06 -12.12
C ASP A 156 2.96 -10.99 -13.22
N GLY A 157 3.45 -9.78 -12.92
CA GLY A 157 3.51 -8.64 -13.84
C GLY A 157 2.23 -7.80 -13.91
N LEU A 158 1.22 -8.07 -13.06
CA LEU A 158 0.10 -7.15 -12.84
C LEU A 158 0.61 -5.89 -12.14
N MET A 159 0.35 -4.73 -12.71
CA MET A 159 0.37 -3.45 -12.00
C MET A 159 -1.05 -3.01 -11.68
N VAL A 160 -1.29 -2.56 -10.44
CA VAL A 160 -2.49 -1.80 -10.07
C VAL A 160 -2.06 -0.38 -9.77
N TYR A 161 -2.77 0.61 -10.31
CA TYR A 161 -2.42 2.01 -10.14
C TYR A 161 -3.65 2.90 -9.96
N THR A 162 -3.44 4.08 -9.38
CA THR A 162 -4.47 5.08 -9.15
C THR A 162 -4.43 6.16 -10.23
N SER A 163 -5.60 6.49 -10.80
CA SER A 163 -5.78 7.58 -11.78
C SER A 163 -7.03 8.40 -11.46
N ASN A 164 -6.97 9.72 -11.63
CA ASN A 164 -8.16 10.59 -11.57
C ASN A 164 -8.75 10.94 -12.95
N LYS A 165 -8.32 10.27 -14.02
CA LYS A 165 -8.79 10.54 -15.39
C LYS A 165 -10.32 10.44 -15.55
N SER A 166 -10.98 9.60 -14.75
CA SER A 166 -12.44 9.44 -14.70
C SER A 166 -13.16 10.45 -13.78
N GLY A 167 -12.47 11.44 -13.22
CA GLY A 167 -13.03 12.52 -12.40
C GLY A 167 -12.91 12.31 -10.88
N SER A 168 -12.67 11.10 -10.41
CA SER A 168 -12.27 10.76 -9.03
C SER A 168 -11.10 9.80 -9.07
N TYR A 169 -10.28 9.74 -8.02
CA TYR A 169 -9.20 8.75 -7.95
C TYR A 169 -9.79 7.35 -7.84
N ASN A 170 -9.55 6.59 -8.90
CA ASN A 170 -9.99 5.23 -9.12
C ASN A 170 -8.79 4.34 -9.46
N LEU A 171 -8.96 3.04 -9.25
CA LEU A 171 -7.96 2.03 -9.51
C LEU A 171 -8.16 1.44 -10.90
N ALA A 172 -7.05 1.23 -11.59
CA ALA A 172 -6.96 0.53 -12.86
C ALA A 172 -5.82 -0.47 -12.80
N ASP A 173 -5.84 -1.46 -13.67
CA ASP A 173 -4.72 -2.37 -13.88
C ASP A 173 -4.01 -2.14 -15.21
N ALA A 174 -2.75 -2.54 -15.25
CA ALA A 174 -1.90 -2.47 -16.42
C ALA A 174 -0.92 -3.65 -16.44
N ARG A 175 -0.42 -3.96 -17.64
CA ARG A 175 0.63 -4.96 -17.87
C ARG A 175 1.63 -4.43 -18.87
N ARG A 176 2.87 -4.90 -18.80
CA ARG A 176 3.86 -4.61 -19.84
C ARG A 176 3.53 -5.38 -21.12
N ASP A 177 3.65 -4.72 -22.26
CA ASP A 177 3.67 -5.36 -23.57
C ASP A 177 5.07 -5.93 -23.90
N ASP A 178 5.22 -6.52 -25.10
CA ASP A 178 6.49 -7.12 -25.56
C ASP A 178 7.61 -6.07 -25.78
N GLU A 179 7.26 -4.78 -25.86
CA GLU A 179 8.19 -3.66 -25.99
C GLU A 179 8.55 -3.06 -24.61
N GLY A 180 7.94 -3.56 -23.54
CA GLY A 180 8.14 -3.10 -22.16
C GLY A 180 7.29 -1.89 -21.77
N ASN A 181 6.36 -1.45 -22.64
CA ASN A 181 5.44 -0.36 -22.33
C ASN A 181 4.34 -0.82 -21.37
N TRP A 182 4.00 0.00 -20.38
CA TRP A 182 2.85 -0.28 -19.52
C TRP A 182 1.54 0.07 -20.22
N ILE A 183 0.72 -0.93 -20.46
CA ILE A 183 -0.56 -0.83 -21.16
C ILE A 183 -1.70 -1.08 -20.17
N LYS A 184 -2.57 -0.08 -20.00
CA LYS A 184 -3.81 -0.20 -19.23
C LYS A 184 -4.66 -1.34 -19.78
N GLN A 185 -5.14 -2.24 -18.91
CA GLN A 185 -6.04 -3.32 -19.31
C GLN A 185 -7.50 -2.94 -19.03
N ARG A 186 -7.82 -2.54 -17.80
CA ARG A 186 -9.17 -2.15 -17.40
C ARG A 186 -9.19 -1.25 -16.16
N ASP A 187 -10.35 -0.66 -15.91
CA ASP A 187 -10.67 -0.10 -14.59
C ASP A 187 -11.13 -1.23 -13.65
N LEU A 188 -10.80 -1.12 -12.36
CA LEU A 188 -11.22 -2.09 -11.33
C LEU A 188 -12.60 -1.72 -10.77
N GLU A 189 -13.63 -1.82 -11.61
CA GLU A 189 -15.01 -1.43 -11.28
C GLU A 189 -15.57 -2.16 -10.04
N GLU A 190 -15.08 -3.36 -9.75
CA GLU A 190 -15.46 -4.15 -8.58
C GLU A 190 -14.93 -3.54 -7.27
N VAL A 191 -13.81 -2.81 -7.36
CA VAL A 191 -13.15 -2.14 -6.23
C VAL A 191 -13.53 -0.68 -6.16
N ASN A 192 -13.71 -0.01 -7.29
CA ASN A 192 -13.92 1.43 -7.37
C ASN A 192 -15.23 1.88 -6.72
N ASP A 193 -15.17 3.09 -6.17
CA ASP A 193 -16.28 3.75 -5.48
C ASP A 193 -16.07 5.25 -5.52
N PHE A 194 -17.17 6.02 -5.59
CA PHE A 194 -17.14 7.49 -5.62
C PHE A 194 -16.45 8.13 -4.40
N ARG A 195 -16.23 7.37 -3.32
CA ARG A 195 -15.63 7.80 -2.05
C ARG A 195 -14.09 7.74 -2.05
N THR A 196 -13.46 7.83 -3.23
CA THR A 196 -12.01 7.81 -3.48
C THR A 196 -11.35 6.47 -3.11
N ASN A 197 -10.43 6.02 -3.97
CA ASN A 197 -9.60 4.83 -3.74
C ASN A 197 -8.17 5.18 -4.15
N ASP A 198 -7.26 5.20 -3.19
CA ASP A 198 -5.87 5.64 -3.39
C ASP A 198 -4.98 5.06 -2.28
N HIS A 199 -3.68 5.30 -2.36
CA HIS A 199 -2.59 4.72 -1.56
C HIS A 199 -2.66 3.20 -1.50
N LEU A 200 -1.89 2.56 -2.36
CA LEU A 200 -2.02 1.13 -2.63
C LEU A 200 -0.87 0.34 -2.01
N ALA A 201 -1.17 -0.88 -1.58
CA ALA A 201 -0.20 -1.95 -1.41
C ALA A 201 -0.76 -3.23 -2.00
N LEU A 202 0.07 -4.01 -2.69
CA LEU A 202 -0.31 -5.28 -3.29
C LEU A 202 0.68 -6.34 -2.83
N THR A 203 0.18 -7.49 -2.37
CA THR A 203 1.04 -8.63 -2.05
C THR A 203 1.79 -9.10 -3.30
N ALA A 204 3.01 -9.61 -3.13
CA ALA A 204 3.84 -10.02 -4.26
C ALA A 204 3.19 -11.13 -5.12
N ASP A 205 2.31 -11.96 -4.55
CA ASP A 205 1.55 -12.96 -5.29
C ASP A 205 0.35 -12.38 -6.09
N GLY A 206 0.10 -11.07 -5.96
CA GLY A 206 -0.96 -10.35 -6.65
C GLY A 206 -2.37 -10.63 -6.11
N ARG A 207 -2.51 -11.28 -4.94
CA ARG A 207 -3.80 -11.73 -4.43
C ARG A 207 -4.48 -10.76 -3.48
N THR A 208 -3.76 -9.94 -2.74
CA THR A 208 -4.36 -9.07 -1.72
C THR A 208 -3.97 -7.62 -1.96
N LEU A 209 -4.98 -6.80 -2.26
CA LEU A 209 -4.85 -5.37 -2.46
C LEU A 209 -5.33 -4.64 -1.21
N PHE A 210 -4.47 -3.79 -0.66
CA PHE A 210 -4.77 -2.83 0.40
C PHE A 210 -4.86 -1.44 -0.19
N PHE A 211 -5.85 -0.66 0.22
CA PHE A 211 -6.02 0.72 -0.23
C PHE A 211 -6.84 1.53 0.78
N TYR A 212 -6.70 2.86 0.82
CA TYR A 212 -7.60 3.67 1.64
C TYR A 212 -8.86 4.05 0.88
N SER A 213 -9.97 4.21 1.61
CA SER A 213 -11.21 4.76 1.06
C SER A 213 -12.10 5.38 2.13
N HIS A 214 -12.91 6.38 1.76
CA HIS A 214 -13.92 6.98 2.66
C HIS A 214 -15.23 6.16 2.73
N ARG A 215 -15.24 4.96 2.12
CA ARG A 215 -16.41 4.08 2.09
C ARG A 215 -16.91 3.68 3.48
N ALA A 216 -18.12 3.11 3.51
CA ALA A 216 -18.88 2.81 4.72
C ALA A 216 -19.48 1.40 4.63
N PRO A 217 -19.64 0.67 5.76
CA PRO A 217 -19.33 1.10 7.12
C PRO A 217 -17.81 1.19 7.39
N LYS A 218 -17.38 2.25 8.09
CA LYS A 218 -15.99 2.48 8.50
C LYS A 218 -15.91 2.79 9.99
N ILE A 219 -14.73 2.63 10.58
CA ILE A 219 -14.45 2.93 11.98
C ILE A 219 -14.08 4.41 12.14
N GLY A 220 -13.12 4.89 11.35
CA GLY A 220 -12.56 6.23 11.46
C GLY A 220 -13.06 7.22 10.42
N ILE A 221 -12.24 8.26 10.19
CA ILE A 221 -12.44 9.28 9.16
C ILE A 221 -12.09 8.70 7.77
N VAL A 222 -11.00 7.93 7.72
CA VAL A 222 -10.52 7.15 6.57
C VAL A 222 -10.00 5.84 7.13
N ASP A 223 -10.33 4.75 6.43
CA ASP A 223 -9.90 3.41 6.79
C ASP A 223 -9.13 2.79 5.62
N ILE A 224 -8.28 1.82 5.94
CA ILE A 224 -7.66 0.89 5.00
C ILE A 224 -8.63 -0.27 4.74
N TRP A 225 -8.82 -0.59 3.47
CA TRP A 225 -9.70 -1.64 2.95
C TRP A 225 -8.89 -2.70 2.22
N ILE A 226 -9.46 -3.91 2.14
CA ILE A 226 -8.83 -5.07 1.53
C ILE A 226 -9.75 -5.62 0.45
N SER A 227 -9.18 -5.97 -0.70
CA SER A 227 -9.85 -6.75 -1.74
C SER A 227 -8.95 -7.91 -2.18
N SER A 228 -9.57 -9.08 -2.40
CA SER A 228 -8.89 -10.30 -2.82
C SER A 228 -9.08 -10.51 -4.31
N ARG A 229 -8.01 -10.87 -5.02
CA ARG A 229 -8.03 -11.20 -6.45
C ARG A 229 -8.33 -12.68 -6.63
N GLN A 230 -9.37 -12.96 -7.41
CA GLN A 230 -9.82 -14.30 -7.75
C GLN A 230 -8.99 -14.92 -8.88
N GLU A 231 -9.08 -16.24 -9.05
CA GLU A 231 -8.33 -16.98 -10.10
C GLU A 231 -8.67 -16.50 -11.52
N ASP A 232 -9.90 -16.01 -11.74
CA ASP A 232 -10.34 -15.45 -13.01
C ASP A 232 -9.87 -14.00 -13.25
N GLY A 233 -9.14 -13.42 -12.29
CA GLY A 233 -8.61 -12.06 -12.36
C GLY A 233 -9.59 -10.97 -11.93
N THR A 234 -10.80 -11.32 -11.49
CA THR A 234 -11.73 -10.39 -10.84
C THR A 234 -11.30 -10.09 -9.41
N TRP A 235 -11.83 -9.01 -8.83
CA TRP A 235 -11.58 -8.61 -7.45
C TRP A 235 -12.85 -8.73 -6.62
N ASP A 236 -12.71 -9.23 -5.40
CA ASP A 236 -13.83 -9.28 -4.47
C ASP A 236 -14.26 -7.88 -4.01
N ALA A 237 -15.52 -7.78 -3.63
CA ALA A 237 -16.05 -6.59 -2.99
C ALA A 237 -15.18 -6.23 -1.76
N PRO A 238 -14.64 -5.00 -1.67
CA PRO A 238 -13.68 -4.70 -0.63
C PRO A 238 -14.28 -4.73 0.77
N ARG A 239 -13.54 -5.33 1.71
CA ARG A 239 -13.90 -5.47 3.13
C ARG A 239 -13.07 -4.55 4.01
N ASN A 240 -13.67 -4.11 5.11
CA ASN A 240 -12.97 -3.40 6.17
C ASN A 240 -12.42 -4.42 7.18
N PRO A 241 -11.10 -4.52 7.40
CA PRO A 241 -10.52 -5.47 8.35
C PRO A 241 -10.78 -5.10 9.81
N GLY A 242 -11.19 -3.86 10.08
CA GLY A 242 -11.46 -3.36 11.42
C GLY A 242 -10.22 -3.17 12.27
N GLU A 243 -10.40 -3.20 13.60
CA GLU A 243 -9.30 -3.18 14.56
C GLU A 243 -8.49 -4.49 14.52
N PRO A 244 -7.17 -4.44 14.75
CA PRO A 244 -6.40 -3.27 15.21
C PRO A 244 -5.80 -2.41 14.08
N LEU A 245 -6.02 -2.76 12.81
CA LEU A 245 -5.48 -2.00 11.66
C LEU A 245 -6.10 -0.61 11.59
N ASN A 246 -7.42 -0.55 11.56
CA ASN A 246 -8.16 0.71 11.53
C ASN A 246 -8.46 1.17 12.95
N SER A 247 -8.46 2.48 13.15
CA SER A 247 -8.78 3.17 14.40
C SER A 247 -9.98 4.10 14.19
N ALA A 248 -10.36 4.84 15.24
CA ALA A 248 -11.37 5.90 15.12
C ALA A 248 -10.86 7.15 14.36
N GLY A 249 -9.57 7.19 14.00
CA GLY A 249 -8.86 8.31 13.42
C GLY A 249 -8.72 8.25 11.90
N ILE A 250 -7.56 8.70 11.40
CA ILE A 250 -7.17 8.60 9.99
C ILE A 250 -6.13 7.49 9.84
N ASP A 251 -6.50 6.37 9.20
CA ASP A 251 -5.61 5.27 8.86
C ASP A 251 -5.52 5.10 7.34
N TYR A 252 -4.32 5.21 6.77
CA TYR A 252 -4.12 5.27 5.32
C TYR A 252 -2.68 4.93 4.92
N GLY A 253 -2.35 5.03 3.63
CA GLY A 253 -0.96 4.87 3.18
C GLY A 253 -0.37 3.48 3.41
N PRO A 254 -1.09 2.37 3.10
CA PRO A 254 -0.56 1.03 3.28
C PRO A 254 0.70 0.82 2.44
N GLY A 255 1.57 -0.07 2.93
CA GLY A 255 2.74 -0.56 2.22
C GLY A 255 3.24 -1.85 2.86
N LEU A 256 4.12 -2.60 2.19
CA LEU A 256 4.52 -3.94 2.63
C LEU A 256 6.03 -4.05 2.79
N SER A 257 6.46 -4.89 3.75
CA SER A 257 7.83 -5.41 3.80
C SER A 257 8.11 -6.33 2.63
N ALA A 258 9.39 -6.53 2.33
CA ALA A 258 9.84 -7.34 1.18
C ALA A 258 9.34 -8.79 1.27
N ASP A 259 9.25 -9.33 2.49
CA ASP A 259 8.75 -10.68 2.75
C ASP A 259 7.22 -10.77 2.84
N GLY A 260 6.51 -9.66 2.68
CA GLY A 260 5.05 -9.57 2.76
C GLY A 260 4.47 -9.84 4.15
N LYS A 261 5.29 -9.91 5.21
CA LYS A 261 4.82 -10.26 6.57
C LYS A 261 4.46 -9.05 7.41
N THR A 262 4.94 -7.87 7.05
CA THR A 262 4.69 -6.62 7.77
C THR A 262 3.93 -5.66 6.86
N LEU A 263 2.80 -5.15 7.36
CA LEU A 263 2.08 -4.05 6.77
C LEU A 263 2.55 -2.77 7.44
N PHE A 264 3.08 -1.84 6.66
CA PHE A 264 3.28 -0.45 7.05
C PHE A 264 2.01 0.34 6.76
N PHE A 265 1.73 1.35 7.57
CA PHE A 265 0.63 2.27 7.34
C PHE A 265 0.85 3.58 8.09
N SER A 266 0.10 4.60 7.73
CA SER A 266 0.05 5.87 8.46
C SER A 266 -1.18 5.90 9.36
N ARG A 267 -0.99 6.32 10.62
CA ARG A 267 -2.06 6.60 11.57
C ARG A 267 -1.88 8.01 12.09
N GLU A 268 -2.86 8.88 11.83
CA GLU A 268 -2.78 10.32 12.16
C GLU A 268 -1.53 11.02 11.59
N GLY A 269 -0.94 10.46 10.52
CA GLY A 269 0.27 10.98 9.89
C GLY A 269 1.58 10.35 10.39
N ASP A 270 1.57 9.54 11.44
CA ASP A 270 2.74 8.81 11.91
C ASP A 270 2.82 7.43 11.27
N LEU A 271 4.02 6.94 10.96
CA LEU A 271 4.23 5.62 10.38
C LEU A 271 4.18 4.52 11.45
N PHE A 272 3.32 3.53 11.22
CA PHE A 272 3.15 2.32 12.02
C PHE A 272 3.43 1.07 11.20
N GLN A 273 3.67 -0.03 11.90
CA GLN A 273 3.79 -1.37 11.35
C GLN A 273 2.98 -2.38 12.16
N ILE A 274 2.44 -3.40 11.49
CA ILE A 274 1.69 -4.51 12.08
C ILE A 274 1.92 -5.80 11.26
N PRO A 275 1.91 -7.02 11.87
CA PRO A 275 1.97 -8.25 11.09
C PRO A 275 0.77 -8.40 10.15
N VAL A 276 1.00 -8.73 8.88
CA VAL A 276 -0.06 -9.01 7.89
C VAL A 276 -0.97 -10.14 8.36
N SER A 277 -0.42 -11.15 9.04
CA SER A 277 -1.20 -12.25 9.61
C SER A 277 -2.27 -11.83 10.61
N VAL A 278 -2.12 -10.68 11.28
CA VAL A 278 -3.14 -10.12 12.19
C VAL A 278 -4.25 -9.42 11.40
N VAL A 279 -3.87 -8.76 10.31
CA VAL A 279 -4.79 -8.00 9.44
C VAL A 279 -5.69 -8.94 8.61
N LEU A 280 -5.16 -10.09 8.23
CA LEU A 280 -5.88 -11.09 7.43
C LEU A 280 -6.61 -12.14 8.29
N VAL A 281 -6.69 -11.98 9.62
CA VAL A 281 -7.48 -12.89 10.46
C VAL A 281 -8.95 -12.85 10.05
N GLY A 282 -9.50 -14.02 9.75
CA GLY A 282 -10.90 -14.16 9.31
C GLY A 282 -11.10 -13.91 7.81
N ASP A 283 -10.01 -13.72 7.06
CA ASP A 283 -10.05 -13.87 5.61
C ASP A 283 -10.19 -15.36 5.27
N PRO A 284 -11.27 -15.78 4.57
CA PRO A 284 -11.43 -17.18 4.17
C PRO A 284 -10.32 -17.67 3.22
N ASP A 285 -9.57 -16.74 2.61
CA ASP A 285 -8.61 -17.01 1.54
C ASP A 285 -7.13 -16.73 1.92
N ALA A 286 -6.84 -16.40 3.18
CA ALA A 286 -5.47 -16.12 3.68
C ALA A 286 -4.67 -17.36 4.14
#